data_AF-A0A7M4DN55-F1
#
_entry.id   AF-A0A7M4DN55-F1
#
_cell.length_a   1.000
_cell.length_b   1.000
_cell.length_c   1.000
_cell.angle_alpha   90.00
_cell.angle_beta   90.00
_cell.angle_gamma   90.00
#
_symmetry.space_group_name_H-M   'P 1'
#
loop_
_entity.id
_entity.type
_entity.pdbx_description
1 polymer ?
#
loop_
_entity_poly.entity_id
_entity_poly.type
_entity_poly.pdbx_seq_one_letter_code
_entity_poly.pdbx_strand_id
1 'polypeptide(L)'
;MLIALPDTLAGADRRSTTSQASRAWGDPAITLRCGVTPPGPTTDRCITAEAADGSTVDWVVAELAEDDTGSDSGSWTFTTYGRTPAVEVVVPVEYAGEDATSVLISLNGAVSVIPQTRACIGSEDLL
;
A
#
# COMPACT_ATOMS: atom_id res chain seq x y z
N MET A 1 3.49 -0.90 -15.48
CA MET A 1 2.09 -1.37 -15.60
C MET A 1 1.89 -2.42 -14.54
N LEU A 2 0.99 -2.20 -13.58
CA LEU A 2 0.62 -3.24 -12.61
C LEU A 2 -0.29 -4.24 -13.31
N ILE A 3 0.11 -5.50 -13.31
CA ILE A 3 -0.66 -6.61 -13.87
C ILE A 3 -1.33 -7.37 -12.73
N ALA A 4 -2.51 -7.95 -12.99
CA ALA A 4 -3.19 -8.87 -12.07
C ALA A 4 -3.52 -8.32 -10.65
N LEU A 5 -3.89 -7.04 -10.54
CA LEU A 5 -4.51 -6.54 -9.30
C LEU A 5 -5.84 -7.28 -9.03
N PRO A 6 -6.23 -7.52 -7.77
CA PRO A 6 -7.40 -8.33 -7.43
C PRO A 6 -8.73 -7.62 -7.70
N ASP A 7 -9.77 -8.38 -8.05
CA ASP A 7 -11.12 -7.85 -8.27
C ASP A 7 -11.81 -7.45 -6.96
N THR A 8 -11.40 -8.04 -5.84
CA THR A 8 -11.85 -7.69 -4.49
C THR A 8 -10.66 -7.41 -3.59
N LEU A 9 -10.74 -6.38 -2.74
CA LEU A 9 -9.68 -6.00 -1.81
C LEU A 9 -10.29 -5.67 -0.44
N ALA A 10 -9.87 -6.36 0.62
CA ALA A 10 -10.50 -6.25 1.96
C ALA A 10 -12.04 -6.37 1.94
N GLY A 11 -12.58 -7.30 1.14
CA GLY A 11 -14.02 -7.49 0.97
C GLY A 11 -14.71 -6.42 0.12
N ALA A 12 -13.98 -5.41 -0.38
CA ALA A 12 -14.50 -4.36 -1.23
C ALA A 12 -14.38 -4.72 -2.72
N ASP A 13 -15.47 -4.54 -3.47
CA ASP A 13 -15.49 -4.76 -4.91
C ASP A 13 -14.75 -3.65 -5.67
N ARG A 14 -14.06 -4.03 -6.75
CA ARG A 14 -13.38 -3.09 -7.64
C ARG A 14 -14.36 -2.11 -8.27
N ARG A 15 -13.90 -0.86 -8.37
CA ARG A 15 -14.62 0.26 -8.98
C ARG A 15 -13.92 0.74 -10.25
N SER A 16 -14.71 1.28 -11.17
CA SER A 16 -14.19 1.94 -12.37
C SER A 16 -13.47 3.24 -11.99
N THR A 17 -12.23 3.39 -12.44
CA THR A 17 -11.47 4.64 -12.34
C THR A 17 -11.29 5.24 -13.73
N THR A 18 -11.17 6.57 -13.82
CA THR A 18 -10.94 7.28 -15.08
C THR A 18 -9.46 7.35 -15.48
N SER A 19 -8.55 6.95 -14.60
CA SER A 19 -7.10 6.95 -14.84
C SER A 19 -6.56 5.53 -15.00
N GLN A 20 -5.78 5.31 -16.07
CA GLN A 20 -5.18 4.00 -16.37
C GLN A 20 -4.19 3.54 -15.28
N ALA A 21 -3.58 4.50 -14.56
CA ALA A 21 -2.57 4.25 -13.53
C ALA A 21 -3.14 4.20 -12.10
N SER A 22 -4.47 4.35 -11.94
CA SER A 22 -5.13 4.17 -10.64
C SER A 22 -6.16 3.05 -10.64
N ARG A 23 -6.36 2.44 -9.48
CA ARG A 23 -7.46 1.50 -9.21
C ARG A 23 -8.13 1.88 -7.91
N ALA A 24 -9.40 1.52 -7.77
CA ALA A 24 -10.17 1.78 -6.57
C ALA A 24 -11.09 0.61 -6.24
N TRP A 25 -11.43 0.46 -4.95
CA TRP A 25 -12.34 -0.55 -4.43
C TRP A 25 -13.21 0.05 -3.32
N GLY A 26 -14.48 -0.35 -3.23
CA GLY A 26 -15.36 0.00 -2.10
C GLY A 26 -15.74 1.48 -1.96
N ASP A 27 -16.66 1.75 -1.04
CA ASP A 27 -17.07 3.08 -0.53
C ASP A 27 -16.91 3.12 0.99
N PRO A 28 -16.14 4.04 1.58
CA PRO A 28 -15.19 4.95 0.92
C PRO A 28 -14.13 4.18 0.10
N ALA A 29 -13.52 4.84 -0.88
CA ALA A 29 -12.64 4.13 -1.80
C ALA A 29 -11.26 3.83 -1.20
N ILE A 30 -10.87 2.55 -1.18
CA ILE A 30 -9.45 2.18 -1.18
C ILE A 30 -8.90 2.58 -2.53
N THR A 31 -7.82 3.36 -2.59
CA THR A 31 -7.23 3.80 -3.86
C THR A 31 -5.80 3.34 -4.00
N LEU A 32 -5.42 2.95 -5.21
CA LEU A 32 -4.06 2.57 -5.56
C LEU A 32 -3.60 3.42 -6.74
N ARG A 33 -2.35 3.89 -6.68
CA ARG A 33 -1.70 4.67 -7.75
C ARG A 33 -0.30 4.12 -8.02
N CYS A 34 -0.03 3.76 -9.27
CA CYS A 34 1.31 3.38 -9.72
C CYS A 34 2.01 4.58 -10.36
N GLY A 35 3.30 4.75 -10.11
CA GLY A 35 4.09 5.83 -10.71
C GLY A 35 4.25 7.07 -9.83
N VAL A 36 4.02 6.94 -8.52
CA VAL A 36 4.35 8.01 -7.58
C VAL A 36 5.87 8.11 -7.40
N THR A 37 6.34 9.24 -6.90
CA THR A 37 7.76 9.46 -6.58
C THR A 37 8.19 8.46 -5.50
N PRO A 38 9.22 7.62 -5.76
CA PRO A 38 9.72 6.71 -4.75
C PRO A 38 10.23 7.46 -3.52
N PRO A 39 9.90 7.00 -2.30
CA PRO A 39 10.42 7.59 -1.09
C PRO A 39 11.95 7.46 -1.05
N GLY A 40 12.62 8.54 -0.61
CA GLY A 40 14.04 8.51 -0.28
C GLY A 40 14.30 7.67 0.97
N PRO A 41 15.58 7.56 1.41
CA PRO A 41 15.88 7.06 2.75
C PRO A 41 15.07 7.85 3.79
N THR A 42 14.34 7.15 4.65
CA THR A 42 13.44 7.76 5.64
C THR A 42 13.54 7.04 6.98
N THR A 43 13.21 7.75 8.06
CA THR A 43 12.99 7.20 9.40
C THR A 43 11.52 6.88 9.68
N ASP A 44 10.65 7.14 8.71
CA ASP A 44 9.24 6.78 8.79
C ASP A 44 9.07 5.27 8.99
N ARG A 45 7.93 4.90 9.58
CA ARG A 45 7.62 3.50 9.82
C ARG A 45 7.64 2.73 8.50
N CYS A 46 8.50 1.72 8.42
CA CYS A 46 8.63 0.82 7.29
C CYS A 46 8.13 -0.57 7.70
N ILE A 47 7.24 -1.16 6.91
CA ILE A 47 6.68 -2.51 7.16
C ILE A 47 6.92 -3.41 5.95
N THR A 48 7.26 -4.67 6.21
CA THR A 48 7.37 -5.71 5.18
C THR A 48 6.06 -6.50 5.14
N ALA A 49 5.38 -6.48 3.99
CA ALA A 49 4.24 -7.35 3.72
C ALA A 49 4.75 -8.65 3.09
N GLU A 50 4.71 -9.75 3.83
CA GLU A 50 5.10 -11.09 3.37
C GLU A 50 3.85 -11.91 3.04
N ALA A 51 3.80 -12.44 1.83
CA ALA A 51 2.73 -13.34 1.39
C ALA A 51 3.13 -14.81 1.57
N ALA A 52 2.15 -15.71 1.60
CA ALA A 52 2.36 -17.14 1.82
C ALA A 52 3.21 -17.83 0.73
N ASP A 53 3.33 -17.22 -0.45
CA ASP A 53 4.20 -17.69 -1.54
C ASP A 53 5.67 -17.24 -1.39
N GLY A 54 6.00 -16.55 -0.30
CA GLY A 54 7.32 -16.00 -0.01
C GLY A 54 7.61 -14.67 -0.69
N SER A 55 6.65 -14.10 -1.43
CA SER A 55 6.82 -12.77 -2.01
C SER A 55 6.71 -11.69 -0.93
N THR A 56 7.65 -10.74 -0.97
CA THR A 56 7.70 -9.62 -0.03
C THR A 56 7.63 -8.29 -0.76
N VAL A 57 6.95 -7.33 -0.14
CA VAL A 57 6.96 -5.92 -0.55
C VAL A 57 7.07 -5.05 0.68
N ASP A 58 8.03 -4.14 0.66
CA ASP A 58 8.25 -3.17 1.72
C ASP A 58 7.45 -1.90 1.48
N TRP A 59 6.87 -1.33 2.54
CA TRP A 59 5.99 -0.17 2.49
C TRP A 59 6.38 0.84 3.58
N VAL A 60 6.57 2.10 3.17
CA VAL A 60 6.62 3.24 4.08
C VAL A 60 5.18 3.64 4.41
N VAL A 61 4.89 3.75 5.71
CA VAL A 61 3.60 4.15 6.25
C VAL A 61 3.66 5.63 6.60
N ALA A 62 2.81 6.44 5.97
CA ALA A 62 2.60 7.81 6.41
C ALA A 62 1.69 7.82 7.65
N GLU A 63 1.86 8.84 8.50
CA GLU A 63 0.98 9.05 9.65
C GLU A 63 -0.49 9.10 9.22
N LEU A 64 -1.38 8.67 10.12
CA LEU A 64 -2.82 8.75 9.90
C LEU A 64 -3.21 10.19 9.55
N ALA A 65 -3.70 10.38 8.33
CA ALA A 65 -4.36 11.62 7.97
C ALA A 65 -5.76 11.58 8.57
N GLU A 66 -5.98 12.38 9.62
CA GLU A 66 -7.31 12.68 10.13
C GLU A 66 -8.02 13.57 9.11
N ASP A 67 -9.29 13.28 8.82
CA ASP A 67 -10.10 14.16 7.97
C ASP A 67 -10.56 15.37 8.79
N ASP A 68 -10.33 16.59 8.25
CA ASP A 68 -10.68 17.89 8.85
C ASP A 68 -12.18 18.03 9.20
N THR A 69 -13.01 17.06 8.79
CA THR A 69 -14.45 16.99 9.08
C THR A 69 -14.79 16.47 10.48
N GLY A 70 -13.82 16.04 11.30
CA GLY A 70 -14.05 15.63 12.69
C GLY A 70 -14.89 14.35 12.86
N SER A 71 -14.96 13.54 11.80
CA SER A 71 -15.54 12.19 11.81
C SER A 71 -14.43 11.17 12.08
N ASP A 72 -14.76 9.94 12.51
CA ASP A 72 -13.81 8.79 12.60
C ASP A 72 -13.29 8.35 11.20
N SER A 73 -13.02 9.31 10.32
CA SER A 73 -12.80 9.17 8.88
C SER A 73 -11.32 9.39 8.57
N GLY A 74 -10.46 8.57 9.16
CA GLY A 74 -9.04 8.58 8.83
C GLY A 74 -8.72 7.75 7.58
N SER A 75 -7.52 7.92 7.04
CA SER A 75 -6.95 6.95 6.10
C SER A 75 -5.47 6.69 6.36
N TRP A 76 -5.06 5.45 6.08
CA TRP A 76 -3.66 5.06 6.07
C TRP A 76 -3.12 5.18 4.64
N THR A 77 -1.96 5.81 4.50
CA THR A 77 -1.26 5.86 3.21
C THR A 77 0.01 5.03 3.27
N PHE A 78 0.14 4.11 2.33
CA PHE A 78 1.28 3.21 2.18
C PHE A 78 1.95 3.46 0.84
N THR A 79 3.27 3.62 0.85
CA THR A 79 4.06 3.74 -0.38
C THR A 79 5.16 2.70 -0.44
N THR A 80 5.30 1.99 -1.55
CA THR A 80 6.34 0.96 -1.68
C THR A 80 7.74 1.54 -1.49
N TYR A 81 8.56 0.89 -0.68
CA TYR A 81 9.96 1.26 -0.46
C TYR A 81 10.88 0.52 -1.43
N GLY A 82 11.93 1.22 -1.89
CA GLY A 82 12.98 0.62 -2.71
C GLY A 82 12.57 0.18 -4.11
N ARG A 83 11.41 0.60 -4.62
CA ARG A 83 10.90 0.20 -5.95
C ARG A 83 10.66 1.42 -6.83
N THR A 84 11.01 1.31 -8.12
CA THR A 84 10.82 2.36 -9.13
C THR A 84 10.14 1.79 -10.37
N PRO A 85 8.93 2.26 -10.74
CA PRO A 85 8.13 3.27 -10.04
C PRO A 85 7.62 2.78 -8.67
N ALA A 86 7.33 3.73 -7.76
CA ALA A 86 6.66 3.40 -6.51
C ALA A 86 5.14 3.29 -6.70
N VAL A 87 4.52 2.53 -5.82
CA VAL A 87 3.07 2.35 -5.73
C VAL A 87 2.60 2.93 -4.41
N GLU A 88 1.57 3.77 -4.48
CA GLU A 88 0.87 4.33 -3.32
C GLU A 88 -0.49 3.65 -3.17
N VAL A 89 -0.87 3.33 -1.95
CA VAL A 89 -2.19 2.80 -1.58
C VAL A 89 -2.72 3.60 -0.42
N VAL A 90 -3.93 4.13 -0.57
CA VAL A 90 -4.67 4.81 0.49
C VAL A 90 -5.81 3.91 0.92
N VAL A 91 -5.84 3.56 2.20
CA VAL A 91 -6.81 2.64 2.81
C VAL A 91 -7.60 3.40 3.86
N PRO A 92 -8.91 3.65 3.66
CA PRO A 92 -9.75 4.22 4.71
C PRO A 92 -9.76 3.35 5.96
N VAL A 93 -9.87 3.95 7.15
CA VAL A 93 -9.85 3.22 8.44
C VAL A 93 -10.90 2.11 8.52
N GLU A 94 -12.04 2.29 7.84
CA GLU A 94 -13.12 1.30 7.73
C GLU A 94 -12.65 -0.04 7.12
N TYR A 95 -11.68 0.01 6.20
CA TYR A 95 -11.09 -1.18 5.58
C TYR A 95 -9.79 -1.63 6.23
N ALA A 96 -9.09 -0.70 6.91
CA ALA A 96 -7.87 -1.01 7.62
C ALA A 96 -8.14 -1.83 8.90
N GLY A 97 -9.28 -1.59 9.57
CA GLY A 97 -9.70 -2.33 10.77
C GLY A 97 -8.57 -2.49 11.79
N GLU A 98 -8.36 -3.72 12.27
CA GLU A 98 -7.24 -4.08 13.16
C GLU A 98 -5.95 -4.44 12.40
N ASP A 99 -6.01 -4.71 11.09
CA ASP A 99 -4.88 -5.21 10.29
C ASP A 99 -4.89 -4.71 8.84
N ALA A 100 -4.34 -3.50 8.64
CA ALA A 100 -4.11 -2.91 7.33
C ALA A 100 -3.07 -3.68 6.48
N THR A 101 -2.23 -4.52 7.10
CA THR A 101 -1.19 -5.28 6.39
C THR A 101 -1.79 -6.35 5.50
N SER A 102 -2.96 -6.90 5.85
CA SER A 102 -3.71 -7.84 5.02
C SER A 102 -4.06 -7.28 3.62
N VAL A 103 -4.36 -5.98 3.53
CA VAL A 103 -4.59 -5.26 2.26
C VAL A 103 -3.31 -5.27 1.42
N LEU A 104 -2.16 -5.01 2.04
CA LEU A 104 -0.87 -4.94 1.35
C LEU A 104 -0.44 -6.30 0.83
N ILE A 105 -0.62 -7.37 1.61
CA ILE A 105 -0.33 -8.75 1.19
C ILE A 105 -1.13 -9.11 -0.05
N SER A 106 -2.40 -8.71 -0.12
CA SER A 106 -3.28 -8.95 -1.28
C SER A 106 -2.79 -8.25 -2.56
N LEU A 107 -1.93 -7.24 -2.43
CA LEU A 107 -1.34 -6.49 -3.54
C LEU A 107 0.05 -7.01 -3.96
N ASN A 108 0.69 -7.87 -3.17
CA ASN A 108 2.05 -8.36 -3.43
C ASN A 108 2.20 -8.96 -4.82
N GLY A 109 1.25 -9.77 -5.29
CA GLY A 109 1.33 -10.39 -6.62
C GLY A 109 1.45 -9.36 -7.76
N ALA A 110 0.79 -8.21 -7.62
CA ALA A 110 0.84 -7.16 -8.63
C ALA A 110 2.07 -6.24 -8.49
N VAL A 111 2.55 -6.04 -7.26
CA VAL A 111 3.61 -5.07 -6.94
C VAL A 111 5.00 -5.70 -6.96
N SER A 112 5.14 -6.96 -6.57
CA SER A 112 6.41 -7.68 -6.46
C SER A 112 7.18 -7.77 -7.78
N VAL A 113 6.48 -7.65 -8.92
CA VAL A 113 7.07 -7.61 -10.26
C VAL A 113 7.98 -6.40 -10.51
N ILE A 114 7.84 -5.32 -9.72
CA ILE A 114 8.70 -4.14 -9.80
C ILE A 114 9.97 -4.40 -8.99
N PRO A 115 11.18 -4.45 -9.56
CA PRO A 115 12.38 -4.83 -8.83
C PRO A 115 12.62 -4.02 -7.55
N GLN A 116 12.96 -4.70 -6.46
CA GLN A 116 13.35 -4.08 -5.20
C GLN A 116 14.85 -3.78 -5.21
N THR A 117 15.19 -2.55 -4.86
CA THR A 117 16.56 -2.02 -4.81
C THR A 117 17.00 -1.59 -3.41
N ARG A 118 16.05 -1.45 -2.48
CA ARG A 118 16.25 -1.18 -1.05
C ARG A 118 15.18 -1.92 -0.26
N ALA A 119 15.48 -2.25 0.99
CA ALA A 119 14.55 -2.94 1.88
C ALA A 119 14.32 -2.15 3.17
N CYS A 120 13.21 -2.41 3.85
CA CYS A 120 13.08 -1.99 5.25
C CYS A 120 14.22 -2.61 6.06
N ILE A 121 14.81 -1.84 6.96
CA ILE A 121 15.79 -2.37 7.93
C ILE A 121 15.05 -2.72 9.23
N GLY A 122 15.23 -3.96 9.69
CA GLY A 122 14.77 -4.35 11.02
C GLY A 122 15.72 -3.86 12.10
N SER A 123 15.28 -3.88 13.36
CA SER A 123 16.18 -3.65 14.51
C SER A 123 17.33 -4.68 14.56
N GLU A 124 17.15 -5.84 13.93
CA GLU A 124 18.11 -6.93 13.87
C GLU A 124 19.24 -6.68 12.85
N ASP A 125 19.04 -5.79 11.87
CA ASP A 125 20.05 -5.39 10.86
C ASP A 125 21.04 -4.33 11.36
N LEU A 126 20.86 -3.81 12.59
CA LEU A 126 21.71 -2.78 13.19
C LEU A 126 22.85 -3.33 14.06
N LEU A 127 23.01 -4.65 14.12
CA LEU A 127 24.01 -5.36 14.95
C LEU A 127 25.29 -5.74 14.19
#